data_AF-A0A968H2P7-F1
#
_entry.id   AF-A0A968H2P7-F1
#
_cell.length_a   1.000
_cell.length_b   1.000
_cell.length_c   1.000
_cell.angle_alpha   90.00
_cell.angle_beta   90.00
_cell.angle_gamma   90.00
#
_symmetry.space_group_name_H-M   'P 1'
#
loop_
_entity.id
_entity.type
_entity.pdbx_description
1 polymer ?
#
loop_
_entity_poly.entity_id
_entity_poly.type
_entity_poly.pdbx_seq_one_letter_code
_entity_poly.pdbx_strand_id
1 'polypeptide(L)'
;MAQHESLECTLYPRPERRGFTVGSIIFNSQSVEAEDIRDQMEYGGTRLNFNAELAGARINIQVDIGFGDAITPEAVEAVFPTMLELPAPHLRVYPAETVIAEKLEAMVRLGIANSRMKDFYDIWTIARIFNFDGATLQTAIQRTFDRRNTSIPIETPLALTEEFATDSQKLKQWKAFLNRTGLTVEEDLSGVTAFIARFVLPPLQALTHGIPFNDTWSAGRSWRGV
;
A
#
# COMPACT_ATOMS: atom_id res chain seq x y z
N MET A 1 -52.64 -32.94 2.29
CA MET A 1 -51.91 -32.42 1.12
C MET A 1 -51.57 -30.98 1.44
N ALA A 2 -50.31 -30.75 1.81
CA ALA A 2 -49.86 -29.51 2.41
C ALA A 2 -49.84 -28.34 1.41
N GLN A 3 -50.34 -27.19 1.88
CA GLN A 3 -50.04 -25.85 1.36
C GLN A 3 -48.64 -25.44 1.82
N HIS A 4 -47.92 -24.65 1.01
CA HIS A 4 -46.80 -23.74 1.31
C HIS A 4 -45.96 -23.59 0.02
N GLU A 5 -45.51 -22.44 -0.44
CA GLU A 5 -45.72 -21.04 -0.11
C GLU A 5 -45.08 -20.27 -1.27
N SER A 6 -45.81 -19.32 -1.85
CA SER A 6 -45.34 -18.43 -2.91
C SER A 6 -44.46 -17.34 -2.31
N LEU A 7 -43.16 -17.36 -2.63
CA LEU A 7 -42.24 -16.26 -2.33
C LEU A 7 -42.42 -15.16 -3.38
N GLU A 8 -43.43 -14.31 -3.19
CA GLU A 8 -43.45 -12.99 -3.81
C GLU A 8 -42.47 -12.08 -3.07
N CYS A 9 -41.41 -11.67 -3.75
CA CYS A 9 -40.51 -10.63 -3.31
C CYS A 9 -41.23 -9.28 -3.42
N THR A 10 -42.01 -8.93 -2.40
CA THR A 10 -42.71 -7.65 -2.32
C THR A 10 -41.70 -6.53 -2.07
N LEU A 11 -41.22 -5.90 -3.15
CA LEU A 11 -40.49 -4.64 -3.11
C LEU A 11 -41.44 -3.53 -2.63
N TYR A 12 -41.46 -3.27 -1.32
CA TYR A 12 -42.02 -2.03 -0.81
C TYR A 12 -41.14 -0.85 -1.28
N PRO A 13 -41.70 0.14 -2.01
CA PRO A 13 -40.96 1.37 -2.26
C PRO A 13 -40.83 2.14 -0.94
N ARG A 14 -39.62 2.21 -0.37
CA ARG A 14 -39.30 3.13 0.75
C ARG A 14 -39.01 4.52 0.15
N PRO A 15 -39.85 5.55 0.40
CA PRO A 15 -39.76 6.82 -0.31
C PRO A 15 -38.64 7.77 0.16
N GLU A 16 -37.66 7.31 0.95
CA GLU A 16 -36.69 8.20 1.63
C GLU A 16 -35.22 7.89 1.35
N ARG A 17 -34.88 6.95 0.47
CA ARG A 17 -33.46 6.61 0.21
C ARG A 17 -32.82 7.64 -0.72
N ARG A 18 -32.39 8.77 -0.15
CA ARG A 18 -31.46 9.72 -0.78
C ARG A 18 -30.08 9.06 -0.92
N GLY A 19 -29.84 8.48 -2.08
CA GLY A 19 -28.60 7.80 -2.39
C GLY A 19 -28.60 7.33 -3.84
N PHE A 20 -27.45 6.89 -4.34
CA PHE A 20 -27.38 6.22 -5.62
C PHE A 20 -27.06 4.74 -5.40
N THR A 21 -27.52 3.90 -6.32
CA THR A 21 -27.40 2.45 -6.22
C THR A 21 -26.44 1.94 -7.28
N VAL A 22 -25.49 1.10 -6.89
CA VAL A 22 -24.62 0.35 -7.80
C VAL A 22 -24.74 -1.13 -7.44
N GLY A 23 -25.28 -1.93 -8.36
CA GLY A 23 -25.70 -3.30 -8.03
C GLY A 23 -26.75 -3.30 -6.91
N SER A 24 -26.48 -4.01 -5.81
CA SER A 24 -27.33 -4.06 -4.61
C SER A 24 -26.85 -3.14 -3.47
N ILE A 25 -25.81 -2.35 -3.72
CA ILE A 25 -25.23 -1.45 -2.72
C ILE A 25 -25.85 -0.07 -2.88
N ILE A 26 -26.30 0.51 -1.76
CA ILE A 26 -26.90 1.84 -1.70
C ILE A 26 -25.92 2.78 -1.01
N PHE A 27 -25.46 3.79 -1.73
CA PHE A 27 -24.52 4.80 -1.21
C PHE A 27 -25.27 6.01 -0.67
N ASN A 28 -25.02 6.39 0.58
CA ASN A 28 -25.61 7.58 1.18
C ASN A 28 -24.75 8.81 0.90
N SER A 29 -25.06 9.52 -0.20
CA SER A 29 -24.39 10.76 -0.60
C SER A 29 -24.44 11.88 0.46
N GLN A 30 -25.42 11.86 1.38
CA GLN A 30 -25.53 12.88 2.44
C GLN A 30 -24.62 12.59 3.64
N SER A 31 -24.01 11.41 3.70
CA SER A 31 -23.10 11.01 4.77
C SER A 31 -21.62 11.24 4.46
N VAL A 32 -21.32 11.91 3.35
CA VAL A 32 -19.93 12.19 2.97
C VAL A 32 -19.36 13.24 3.91
N GLU A 33 -18.37 12.82 4.69
CA GLU A 33 -17.57 13.67 5.56
C GLU A 33 -16.13 13.72 5.02
N ALA A 34 -15.55 14.92 4.96
CA ALA A 34 -14.19 15.13 4.49
C ALA A 34 -13.34 15.69 5.63
N GLU A 35 -12.18 15.08 5.85
CA GLU A 35 -11.22 15.49 6.87
C GLU A 35 -9.84 15.67 6.24
N ASP A 36 -9.10 16.68 6.70
CA ASP A 36 -7.71 16.83 6.32
C ASP A 36 -6.87 15.70 6.94
N ILE A 37 -6.07 15.03 6.11
CA ILE A 37 -5.03 14.11 6.58
C ILE A 37 -3.84 14.97 6.99
N ARG A 38 -3.80 15.34 8.28
CA ARG A 38 -2.80 16.26 8.86
C ARG A 38 -1.43 15.64 9.10
N ASP A 39 -1.10 14.53 8.47
CA ASP A 39 0.11 13.75 8.78
C ASP A 39 1.09 13.70 7.58
N GLN A 40 2.31 14.18 7.82
CA GLN A 40 3.58 13.83 7.16
C GLN A 40 3.71 13.89 5.62
N MET A 41 2.76 14.46 4.90
CA MET A 41 2.92 14.78 3.47
C MET A 41 3.14 16.29 3.31
N GLU A 42 4.15 16.68 2.52
CA GLU A 42 4.44 18.09 2.19
C GLU A 42 3.24 18.75 1.46
N TYR A 43 2.40 17.93 0.84
CA TYR A 43 1.09 18.27 0.30
C TYR A 43 0.03 17.52 1.11
N GLY A 44 -0.88 18.23 1.78
CA GLY A 44 -1.94 17.60 2.57
C GLY A 44 -2.80 16.62 1.75
N GLY A 45 -3.42 15.65 2.43
CA GLY A 45 -4.39 14.75 1.83
C GLY A 45 -5.80 15.01 2.33
N THR A 46 -6.81 14.43 1.66
CA THR A 46 -8.20 14.47 2.12
C THR A 46 -8.69 13.06 2.34
N ARG A 47 -9.21 12.78 3.54
CA ARG A 47 -9.90 11.54 3.86
C ARG A 47 -11.39 11.76 3.72
N LEU A 48 -12.04 10.94 2.91
CA LEU A 48 -13.48 10.89 2.77
C LEU A 48 -14.01 9.68 3.54
N ASN A 49 -14.99 9.90 4.42
CA ASN A 49 -15.77 8.84 5.04
C ASN A 49 -17.21 8.94 4.56
N PHE A 50 -17.83 7.82 4.21
CA PHE A 50 -19.25 7.79 3.84
C PHE A 50 -19.85 6.41 4.06
N ASN A 51 -21.17 6.37 4.25
CA ASN A 51 -21.89 5.16 4.51
C ASN A 51 -22.48 4.55 3.22
N ALA A 52 -22.44 3.22 3.15
CA ALA A 52 -23.18 2.41 2.21
C ALA A 52 -24.03 1.36 2.95
N GLU A 53 -25.04 0.82 2.28
CA GLU A 53 -25.88 -0.27 2.78
C GLU A 53 -25.87 -1.42 1.78
N LEU A 54 -25.72 -2.65 2.26
CA LEU A 54 -25.92 -3.87 1.49
C LEU A 54 -26.83 -4.81 2.29
N ALA A 55 -28.02 -5.11 1.76
CA ALA A 55 -29.00 -5.99 2.41
C ALA A 55 -29.30 -5.62 3.89
N GLY A 56 -29.40 -4.33 4.20
CA GLY A 56 -29.62 -3.85 5.57
C GLY A 56 -28.36 -3.69 6.43
N ALA A 57 -27.22 -4.28 6.03
CA ALA A 57 -25.95 -4.10 6.71
C ALA A 57 -25.37 -2.71 6.38
N ARG A 58 -24.97 -1.95 7.41
CA ARG A 58 -24.27 -0.67 7.25
C ARG A 58 -22.78 -0.90 7.05
N ILE A 59 -22.23 -0.26 6.04
CA ILE A 59 -20.81 -0.32 5.66
C ILE A 59 -20.28 1.10 5.74
N ASN A 60 -19.28 1.33 6.57
CA ASN A 60 -18.53 2.59 6.55
C ASN A 60 -17.38 2.46 5.54
N ILE A 61 -17.29 3.37 4.58
CA ILE A 61 -16.28 3.40 3.53
C ILE A 61 -15.37 4.60 3.76
N GLN A 62 -14.07 4.35 3.75
CA GLN A 62 -13.04 5.37 3.83
C GLN A 62 -12.24 5.41 2.52
N VAL A 63 -12.02 6.61 1.98
CA VAL A 63 -11.17 6.86 0.81
C VAL A 63 -10.16 7.94 1.16
N ASP A 64 -8.87 7.61 1.07
CA ASP A 64 -7.78 8.55 1.28
C ASP A 64 -7.29 9.08 -0.06
N ILE A 65 -7.28 10.40 -0.23
CA ILE A 65 -6.84 11.09 -1.43
C ILE A 65 -5.54 11.81 -1.10
N GLY A 66 -4.43 11.29 -1.64
CA GLY A 66 -3.13 11.93 -1.58
C GLY A 66 -2.86 12.77 -2.83
N PHE A 67 -2.10 13.84 -2.68
CA PHE A 67 -1.69 14.71 -3.78
C PHE A 67 -0.16 14.84 -3.82
N GLY A 68 0.37 15.05 -5.02
CA GLY A 68 1.72 15.54 -5.19
C GLY A 68 2.83 14.50 -5.16
N ASP A 69 2.54 13.20 -5.13
CA ASP A 69 3.56 12.17 -5.30
C ASP A 69 4.07 12.07 -6.74
N ALA A 70 5.35 11.70 -6.89
CA ALA A 70 5.94 11.38 -8.18
C ALA A 70 5.67 9.91 -8.50
N ILE A 71 4.89 9.66 -9.55
CA ILE A 71 4.59 8.31 -10.01
C ILE A 71 5.58 7.96 -11.12
N THR A 72 6.41 6.95 -10.86
CA THR A 72 7.46 6.51 -11.80
C THR A 72 7.64 4.99 -11.73
N PRO A 73 7.45 4.25 -12.84
CA PRO A 73 6.96 4.69 -14.15
C PRO A 73 5.52 5.25 -14.08
N GLU A 74 4.93 5.67 -15.20
CA GLU A 74 3.54 6.16 -15.20
C GLU A 74 2.56 5.09 -14.67
N ALA A 75 1.48 5.54 -14.04
CA ALA A 75 0.42 4.65 -13.56
C ALA A 75 -0.13 3.80 -14.71
N VAL A 76 -0.29 2.51 -14.47
CA VAL A 76 -0.75 1.55 -15.47
C VAL A 76 -2.22 1.20 -15.23
N GLU A 77 -2.94 0.89 -16.30
CA GLU A 77 -4.30 0.38 -16.19
C GLU A 77 -4.28 -1.10 -15.80
N ALA A 78 -5.07 -1.45 -14.78
CA ALA A 78 -5.25 -2.82 -14.32
C ALA A 78 -6.74 -3.17 -14.24
N VAL A 79 -7.06 -4.39 -14.65
CA VAL A 79 -8.40 -4.96 -14.51
C VAL A 79 -8.46 -5.68 -13.16
N PHE A 80 -9.30 -5.20 -12.25
CA PHE A 80 -9.39 -5.79 -10.92
C PHE A 80 -10.32 -7.02 -10.95
N PRO A 81 -9.94 -8.13 -10.28
CA PRO A 81 -10.81 -9.31 -10.24
C PRO A 81 -12.11 -9.00 -9.49
N THR A 82 -13.23 -9.53 -9.99
CA THR A 82 -14.53 -9.40 -9.36
C THR A 82 -14.88 -10.64 -8.56
N MET A 83 -15.40 -10.43 -7.35
CA MET A 83 -16.01 -11.52 -6.57
C MET A 83 -17.48 -11.76 -6.96
N LEU A 84 -18.11 -10.78 -7.61
CA LEU A 84 -19.49 -10.83 -8.08
C LEU A 84 -19.50 -10.89 -9.61
N GLU A 85 -20.58 -11.39 -10.20
CA GLU A 85 -20.83 -11.42 -11.65
C GLU A 85 -21.16 -10.01 -12.21
N LEU A 86 -20.30 -9.04 -11.89
CA LEU A 86 -20.35 -7.66 -12.38
C LEU A 86 -19.17 -7.42 -13.32
N PRO A 87 -19.26 -6.42 -14.23
CA PRO A 87 -18.14 -6.03 -15.06
C PRO A 87 -16.90 -5.71 -14.21
N ALA A 88 -15.74 -6.20 -14.63
CA ALA A 88 -14.50 -5.94 -13.92
C ALA A 88 -14.15 -4.45 -13.96
N PRO A 89 -13.81 -3.82 -12.83
CA PRO A 89 -13.43 -2.42 -12.83
C PRO A 89 -12.03 -2.26 -13.42
N HIS A 90 -11.87 -1.22 -14.22
CA HIS A 90 -10.62 -0.77 -14.78
C HIS A 90 -10.08 0.36 -13.91
N LEU A 91 -8.92 0.14 -13.29
CA LEU A 91 -8.31 1.08 -12.35
C LEU A 91 -6.92 1.47 -12.82
N ARG A 92 -6.56 2.73 -12.66
CA ARG A 92 -5.15 3.14 -12.74
C ARG A 92 -4.49 2.80 -11.42
N VAL A 93 -3.47 1.95 -11.47
CA VAL A 93 -2.73 1.49 -10.31
C VAL A 93 -1.31 2.01 -10.35
N TYR A 94 -0.77 2.28 -9.17
CA TYR A 94 0.62 2.68 -9.03
C TYR A 94 1.50 1.47 -9.34
N PRO A 95 2.57 1.64 -10.12
CA PRO A 95 3.52 0.57 -10.37
C PRO A 95 4.24 0.21 -9.06
N ALA A 96 4.66 -1.04 -8.95
CA ALA A 96 5.26 -1.57 -7.73
C ALA A 96 6.53 -0.78 -7.35
N GLU A 97 7.29 -0.30 -8.33
CA GLU A 97 8.49 0.51 -8.16
C GLU A 97 8.21 1.80 -7.38
N THR A 98 7.13 2.52 -7.72
CA THR A 98 6.72 3.74 -6.99
C THR A 98 6.34 3.38 -5.55
N VAL A 99 5.58 2.30 -5.35
CA VAL A 99 5.17 1.86 -4.01
C VAL A 99 6.38 1.51 -3.14
N ILE A 100 7.38 0.82 -3.71
CA ILE A 100 8.64 0.53 -3.02
C ILE A 100 9.39 1.83 -2.69
N ALA A 101 9.53 2.74 -3.66
CA ALA A 101 10.26 3.99 -3.51
C ALA A 101 9.67 4.87 -2.40
N GLU A 102 8.34 5.02 -2.33
CA GLU A 102 7.67 5.80 -1.29
C GLU A 102 7.81 5.22 0.11
N LYS A 103 7.73 3.88 0.23
CA LYS A 103 7.90 3.21 1.52
C LYS A 103 9.34 3.27 1.99
N LEU A 104 10.30 3.14 1.05
CA LEU A 104 11.72 3.30 1.34
C LEU A 104 12.05 4.73 1.77
N GLU A 105 11.53 5.74 1.08
CA GLU A 105 11.68 7.14 1.49
C GLU A 105 11.16 7.35 2.91
N ALA A 106 9.97 6.84 3.23
CA ALA A 106 9.41 6.94 4.57
C ALA A 106 10.29 6.24 5.62
N MET A 107 10.90 5.09 5.29
CA MET A 107 11.86 4.40 6.16
C MET A 107 13.10 5.25 6.44
N VAL A 108 13.65 5.90 5.41
CA VAL A 108 14.81 6.79 5.54
C VAL A 108 14.46 8.01 6.37
N ARG A 109 13.39 8.72 6.01
CA ARG A 109 12.96 9.97 6.65
C ARG A 109 12.59 9.79 8.13
N LEU A 110 11.93 8.69 8.48
CA LEU A 110 11.48 8.44 9.86
C LEU A 110 12.56 7.82 10.76
N GLY A 111 13.54 7.11 10.19
CA GLY A 111 14.64 6.49 10.95
C GLY A 111 14.16 5.69 12.17
N ILE A 112 14.76 5.94 13.33
CA ILE A 112 14.43 5.24 14.58
C ILE A 112 13.01 5.53 15.09
N ALA A 113 12.41 6.66 14.70
CA ALA A 113 11.04 6.98 15.08
C ALA A 113 10.00 6.19 14.28
N ASN A 114 10.42 5.45 13.24
CA ASN A 114 9.52 4.73 12.36
C ASN A 114 8.70 3.66 13.09
N SER A 115 7.38 3.84 13.16
CA SER A 115 6.43 2.90 13.74
C SER A 115 5.56 2.19 12.69
N ARG A 116 5.79 2.47 11.40
CA ARG A 116 4.99 1.97 10.27
C ARG A 116 5.40 0.54 9.90
N MET A 117 5.19 -0.40 10.81
CA MET A 117 5.54 -1.82 10.62
C MET A 117 4.92 -2.45 9.36
N LYS A 118 3.75 -1.95 8.93
CA LYS A 118 3.11 -2.37 7.69
C LYS A 118 4.00 -2.12 6.46
N ASP A 119 4.75 -1.01 6.43
CA ASP A 119 5.59 -0.68 5.27
C ASP A 119 6.72 -1.71 5.08
N PHE A 120 7.28 -2.25 6.18
CA PHE A 120 8.24 -3.35 6.13
C PHE A 120 7.61 -4.61 5.53
N TYR A 121 6.44 -5.01 6.04
CA TYR A 121 5.72 -6.16 5.50
C TYR A 121 5.36 -5.99 4.01
N ASP A 122 4.93 -4.79 3.62
CA ASP A 122 4.55 -4.49 2.24
C ASP A 122 5.76 -4.60 1.31
N ILE A 123 6.90 -3.96 1.62
CA ILE A 123 8.12 -4.06 0.79
C ILE A 123 8.57 -5.52 0.70
N TRP A 124 8.64 -6.21 1.83
CA TRP A 124 9.04 -7.62 1.90
C TRP A 124 8.13 -8.50 1.03
N THR A 125 6.82 -8.30 1.12
CA THR A 125 5.83 -9.07 0.35
C THR A 125 5.91 -8.75 -1.15
N ILE A 126 5.93 -7.47 -1.51
CA ILE A 126 5.98 -7.03 -2.91
C ILE A 126 7.25 -7.54 -3.59
N ALA A 127 8.42 -7.41 -2.95
CA ALA A 127 9.68 -7.91 -3.48
C ALA A 127 9.74 -9.46 -3.57
N ARG A 128 8.88 -10.18 -2.85
CA ARG A 128 8.75 -11.64 -2.97
C ARG A 128 7.80 -12.11 -4.07
N ILE A 129 6.88 -11.25 -4.50
CA ILE A 129 5.84 -11.59 -5.48
C ILE A 129 6.18 -11.06 -6.87
N PHE A 130 6.81 -9.89 -6.95
CA PHE A 130 7.10 -9.20 -8.21
C PHE A 130 8.58 -9.27 -8.59
N ASN A 131 8.83 -9.26 -9.91
CA ASN A 131 10.16 -9.04 -10.47
C ASN A 131 10.37 -7.53 -10.65
N PHE A 132 11.62 -7.08 -10.58
CA PHE A 132 11.97 -5.67 -10.79
C PHE A 132 13.08 -5.52 -11.80
N ASP A 133 12.94 -4.51 -12.66
CA ASP A 133 14.04 -3.95 -13.43
C ASP A 133 14.79 -2.94 -12.57
N GLY A 134 16.10 -3.11 -12.44
CA GLY A 134 16.94 -2.29 -11.57
C GLY A 134 16.94 -0.81 -11.95
N ALA A 135 16.95 -0.51 -13.25
CA ALA A 135 17.05 0.87 -13.73
C ALA A 135 15.74 1.63 -13.50
N THR A 136 14.61 0.93 -13.70
CA THR A 136 13.27 1.46 -13.42
C THR A 136 13.10 1.71 -11.92
N LEU A 137 13.46 0.75 -11.07
CA LEU A 137 13.39 0.92 -9.62
C LEU A 137 14.32 2.03 -9.12
N GLN A 138 15.55 2.09 -9.64
CA GLN A 138 16.51 3.15 -9.34
C GLN A 138 15.93 4.54 -9.67
N THR A 139 15.30 4.67 -10.84
CA THR A 139 14.67 5.92 -11.27
C THR A 139 13.49 6.29 -10.36
N ALA A 140 12.65 5.32 -10.00
CA ALA A 140 11.53 5.55 -9.09
C ALA A 140 12.02 6.06 -7.72
N ILE A 141 13.04 5.41 -7.15
CA ILE A 141 13.67 5.84 -5.89
C ILE A 141 14.17 7.28 -6.00
N GLN A 142 14.97 7.61 -7.01
CA GLN A 142 15.51 8.96 -7.18
C GLN A 142 14.39 10.00 -7.28
N ARG A 143 13.38 9.76 -8.13
CA ARG A 143 12.27 10.70 -8.35
C ARG A 143 11.44 10.92 -7.08
N THR A 144 11.16 9.86 -6.33
CA THR A 144 10.40 9.98 -5.08
C THR A 144 11.17 10.75 -4.01
N PHE A 145 12.47 10.45 -3.85
CA PHE A 145 13.33 11.15 -2.89
C PHE A 145 13.49 12.63 -3.24
N ASP A 146 13.75 12.96 -4.51
CA ASP A 146 13.81 14.34 -4.99
C ASP A 146 12.48 15.08 -4.74
N ARG A 147 11.36 14.42 -5.05
CA ARG A 147 10.03 15.02 -4.90
C ARG A 147 9.68 15.33 -3.45
N ARG A 148 10.14 14.50 -2.52
CA ARG A 148 9.91 14.65 -1.07
C ARG A 148 11.08 15.35 -0.36
N ASN A 149 12.00 15.97 -1.11
CA ASN A 149 13.15 16.69 -0.57
C ASN A 149 13.98 15.86 0.44
N THR A 150 14.06 14.55 0.23
CA THR A 150 14.81 13.62 1.09
C THR A 150 16.09 13.22 0.39
N SER A 151 17.24 13.44 1.04
CA SER A 151 18.53 13.03 0.48
C SER A 151 18.64 11.51 0.37
N ILE A 152 19.24 11.03 -0.72
CA ILE A 152 19.62 9.61 -0.85
C ILE A 152 20.63 9.28 0.27
N PRO A 153 20.35 8.27 1.11
CA PRO A 153 21.24 7.91 2.21
C PRO A 153 22.54 7.29 1.66
N ILE A 154 23.68 7.75 2.18
CA ILE A 154 25.01 7.21 1.83
C ILE A 154 25.25 5.87 2.54
N GLU A 155 24.80 5.78 3.80
CA GLU A 155 24.90 4.59 4.64
C GLU A 155 23.59 3.79 4.62
N THR A 156 23.63 2.56 5.16
CA THR A 156 22.42 1.77 5.35
C THR A 156 21.39 2.55 6.17
N PRO A 157 20.14 2.71 5.69
CA PRO A 157 19.09 3.38 6.45
C PRO A 157 18.93 2.73 7.83
N LEU A 158 18.80 3.54 8.88
CA LEU A 158 18.68 3.03 10.25
C LEU A 158 17.54 2.01 10.42
N ALA A 159 16.43 2.21 9.70
CA ALA A 159 15.31 1.27 9.67
C ALA A 159 15.67 -0.15 9.20
N LEU A 160 16.81 -0.33 8.51
CA LEU A 160 17.27 -1.57 7.92
C LEU A 160 18.53 -2.13 8.62
N THR A 161 18.89 -1.61 9.80
CA THR A 161 20.02 -2.10 10.59
C THR A 161 19.60 -3.15 11.61
N GLU A 162 20.56 -3.95 12.08
CA GLU A 162 20.35 -4.89 13.18
C GLU A 162 19.95 -4.19 14.48
N GLU A 163 20.48 -2.99 14.73
CA GLU A 163 20.10 -2.16 15.89
C GLU A 163 18.58 -1.88 15.90
N PHE A 164 18.01 -1.50 14.76
CA PHE A 164 16.57 -1.29 14.65
C PHE A 164 15.78 -2.59 14.79
N ALA A 165 16.24 -3.66 14.17
CA ALA A 165 15.55 -4.94 14.17
C ALA A 165 15.51 -5.63 15.54
N THR A 166 16.52 -5.36 16.38
CA THR A 166 16.64 -5.93 17.73
C THR A 166 16.11 -5.02 18.83
N ASP A 167 15.74 -3.77 18.50
CA ASP A 167 15.16 -2.85 19.46
C ASP A 167 13.85 -3.39 20.06
N SER A 168 13.77 -3.35 21.38
CA SER A 168 12.66 -3.93 22.15
C SER A 168 11.31 -3.28 21.84
N GLN A 169 11.28 -2.00 21.48
CA GLN A 169 10.07 -1.29 21.09
C GLN A 169 9.65 -1.67 19.67
N LYS A 170 10.59 -1.81 18.73
CA LYS A 170 10.30 -2.25 17.36
C LYS A 170 9.77 -3.67 17.31
N LEU A 171 10.35 -4.58 18.08
CA LEU A 171 9.84 -5.96 18.21
C LEU A 171 8.39 -5.99 18.74
N LYS A 172 8.06 -5.14 19.72
CA LYS A 172 6.68 -5.01 20.22
C LYS A 172 5.74 -4.45 19.15
N GLN A 173 6.16 -3.42 18.41
CA GLN A 173 5.39 -2.84 17.32
C GLN A 173 5.12 -3.85 16.21
N TRP A 174 6.14 -4.64 15.81
CA TRP A 174 6.03 -5.69 14.81
C TRP A 174 5.04 -6.76 15.23
N LYS A 175 5.16 -7.28 16.45
CA LYS A 175 4.23 -8.28 16.99
C LYS A 175 2.80 -7.75 17.08
N ALA A 176 2.61 -6.51 17.52
CA ALA A 176 1.29 -5.88 17.59
C ALA A 176 0.67 -5.72 16.19
N PHE A 177 1.47 -5.37 15.18
CA PHE A 177 1.04 -5.31 13.78
C PHE A 177 0.58 -6.68 13.26
N LEU A 178 1.37 -7.74 13.44
CA LEU A 178 1.01 -9.09 13.00
C LEU A 178 -0.27 -9.59 13.70
N ASN A 179 -0.37 -9.42 15.01
CA ASN A 179 -1.55 -9.82 15.78
C ASN A 179 -2.83 -9.12 15.30
N ARG A 180 -2.76 -7.81 15.03
CA ARG A 180 -3.93 -7.03 14.59
C ARG A 180 -4.39 -7.39 13.19
N THR A 181 -3.47 -7.80 12.33
CA THR A 181 -3.76 -8.12 10.92
C THR A 181 -4.05 -9.60 10.69
N GLY A 182 -3.68 -10.48 11.63
CA GLY A 182 -3.78 -11.93 11.48
C GLY A 182 -2.78 -12.51 10.47
N LEU A 183 -1.81 -11.72 10.03
CA LEU A 183 -0.79 -12.14 9.07
C LEU A 183 0.22 -13.07 9.75
N THR A 184 0.61 -14.13 9.03
CA THR A 184 1.67 -15.04 9.45
C THR A 184 2.92 -14.78 8.61
N VAL A 185 4.04 -14.53 9.28
CA VAL A 185 5.35 -14.32 8.67
C VAL A 185 6.30 -15.35 9.27
N GLU A 186 6.99 -16.09 8.40
CA GLU A 186 7.97 -17.10 8.83
C GLU A 186 9.23 -16.47 9.43
N GLU A 187 9.60 -15.30 8.92
CA GLU A 187 10.75 -14.51 9.37
C GLU A 187 10.37 -13.58 10.53
N ASP A 188 11.33 -13.37 11.46
CA ASP A 188 11.22 -12.29 12.43
C ASP A 188 11.57 -10.94 11.80
N LEU A 189 11.50 -9.85 12.59
CA LEU A 189 11.79 -8.51 12.10
C LEU A 189 13.23 -8.39 11.55
N SER A 190 14.18 -9.16 12.09
CA SER A 190 15.57 -9.18 11.61
C SER A 190 15.66 -9.82 10.23
N GLY A 191 15.02 -10.97 10.02
CA GLY A 191 14.93 -11.61 8.71
C GLY A 191 14.27 -10.69 7.66
N VAL A 192 13.16 -10.05 8.03
CA VAL A 192 12.43 -9.12 7.15
C VAL A 192 13.30 -7.93 6.76
N THR A 193 13.94 -7.26 7.73
CA THR A 193 14.80 -6.10 7.47
C THR A 193 16.05 -6.46 6.67
N ALA A 194 16.68 -7.61 6.95
CA ALA A 194 17.81 -8.11 6.18
C ALA A 194 17.43 -8.43 4.72
N PHE A 195 16.25 -9.04 4.51
CA PHE A 195 15.72 -9.28 3.17
C PHE A 195 15.49 -7.97 2.41
N ILE A 196 14.86 -6.98 3.06
CA ILE A 196 14.61 -5.66 2.46
C ILE A 196 15.94 -4.99 2.12
N ALA A 197 16.91 -5.00 3.03
CA ALA A 197 18.23 -4.42 2.81
C ALA A 197 18.91 -5.01 1.57
N ARG A 198 18.89 -6.34 1.42
CA ARG A 198 19.42 -7.02 0.23
C ARG A 198 18.72 -6.62 -1.08
N PHE A 199 17.44 -6.26 -1.00
CA PHE A 199 16.67 -5.80 -2.15
C PHE A 199 16.95 -4.32 -2.48
N VAL A 200 16.94 -3.41 -1.50
CA VAL A 200 16.97 -1.95 -1.76
C VAL A 200 18.37 -1.33 -1.72
N LEU A 201 19.35 -1.92 -1.03
CA LEU A 201 20.69 -1.33 -0.92
C LEU A 201 21.44 -1.27 -2.26
N PRO A 202 21.41 -2.30 -3.13
CA PRO A 202 22.11 -2.23 -4.41
C PRO A 202 21.70 -1.04 -5.31
N PRO A 203 20.40 -0.78 -5.58
CA PRO A 203 20.01 0.41 -6.35
C PRO A 203 20.32 1.73 -5.63
N LEU A 204 20.23 1.78 -4.29
CA LEU A 204 20.63 2.98 -3.52
C LEU A 204 22.13 3.27 -3.65
N GLN A 205 22.98 2.25 -3.53
CA GLN A 205 24.42 2.39 -3.69
C GLN A 205 24.81 2.79 -5.12
N ALA A 206 24.07 2.32 -6.12
CA ALA A 206 24.28 2.78 -7.48
C ALA A 206 23.94 4.28 -7.65
N LEU A 207 22.88 4.77 -7.00
CA LEU A 207 22.53 6.20 -6.96
C LEU A 207 23.61 7.04 -6.29
N THR A 208 24.13 6.61 -5.13
CA THR A 208 25.16 7.38 -4.40
C THR A 208 26.47 7.51 -5.18
N HIS A 209 26.81 6.52 -6.01
CA HIS A 209 27.98 6.56 -6.91
C HIS A 209 27.69 7.20 -8.27
N GLY A 210 26.44 7.57 -8.56
CA GLY A 210 26.03 8.14 -9.86
C GLY A 210 26.17 7.16 -11.03
N ILE A 211 25.98 5.87 -10.79
CA ILE A 211 26.08 4.81 -11.82
C ILE A 211 24.71 4.19 -12.12
N PRO A 212 24.45 3.76 -13.36
CA PRO A 212 23.22 3.05 -13.69
C PRO A 212 23.19 1.66 -13.05
N PHE A 213 22.03 1.26 -12.54
CA PHE A 213 21.81 -0.09 -11.98
C PHE A 213 20.95 -0.92 -12.92
N ASN A 214 21.57 -1.79 -13.73
CA ASN A 214 20.87 -2.53 -14.80
C ASN A 214 20.54 -4.00 -14.43
N ASP A 215 20.73 -4.40 -13.17
CA ASP A 215 20.42 -5.75 -12.72
C ASP A 215 18.91 -6.01 -12.72
N THR A 216 18.52 -7.28 -12.71
CA THR A 216 17.12 -7.70 -12.57
C THR A 216 16.89 -8.46 -11.27
N TRP A 217 15.83 -8.11 -10.56
CA TRP A 217 15.39 -8.84 -9.37
C TRP A 217 14.39 -9.91 -9.76
N SER A 218 14.69 -11.14 -9.36
CA SER A 218 13.72 -12.23 -9.46
C SER A 218 12.99 -12.39 -8.13
N ALA A 219 11.66 -12.40 -8.18
CA ALA A 219 10.76 -12.45 -7.03
C ALA A 219 11.25 -13.40 -5.92
N GLY A 220 11.56 -12.82 -4.75
CA GLY A 220 12.02 -13.54 -3.55
C GLY A 220 13.44 -14.12 -3.60
N ARG A 221 14.18 -13.92 -4.70
CA ARG A 221 15.53 -14.47 -4.90
C ARG A 221 16.59 -13.40 -4.67
N SER A 222 17.22 -12.90 -5.72
CA SER A 222 18.31 -11.93 -5.66
C SER A 222 18.34 -11.09 -6.93
N TRP A 223 19.12 -10.00 -6.89
CA TRP A 223 19.57 -9.31 -8.09
C TRP A 223 20.47 -10.23 -8.92
N ARG A 224 20.35 -10.12 -10.23
CA ARG A 224 21.22 -10.77 -11.21
C ARG A 224 21.63 -9.74 -12.26
N GLY A 225 22.93 -9.60 -12.44
CA GLY A 225 23.50 -8.79 -13.51
C GLY A 225 23.10 -9.32 -14.89
N VAL A 226 23.03 -8.39 -15.84
CA VAL A 226 22.87 -8.68 -17.27
C VAL A 226 24.20 -9.12 -17.86
#